data_AF-A0A8T3MJ68-F1
#
_entry.id   AF-A0A8T3MJ68-F1
#
_cell.length_a   1.000
_cell.length_b   1.000
_cell.length_c   1.000
_cell.angle_alpha   90.00
_cell.angle_beta   90.00
_cell.angle_gamma   90.00
#
_symmetry.space_group_name_H-M   'P 1'
#
loop_
_entity.id
_entity.type
_entity.pdbx_description
1 polymer ?
#
loop_
_entity_poly.entity_id
_entity_poly.type
_entity_poly.pdbx_seq_one_letter_code
_entity_poly.pdbx_strand_id
1 'polypeptide(L)' 'CLAECGADFGDWWTALWVTWQAMTTMGFDHVAPVTPAGRAIASIDALLGYTLLGVFVFMIARAAEKEGKVHNE' A
#
# COMPACT_ATOMS: atom_id res chain seq x y z
N CYS A 1 8.47 16.26 -10.03
CA CYS A 1 9.79 15.65 -10.18
C CYS A 1 10.87 16.66 -9.76
N LEU A 2 11.02 16.91 -8.45
CA LEU A 2 12.10 17.74 -7.89
C LEU A 2 12.85 17.05 -6.73
N ALA A 3 12.76 15.72 -6.62
CA ALA A 3 13.68 14.91 -5.83
C ALA A 3 13.68 13.46 -6.37
N GLU A 4 14.86 12.94 -6.71
CA GLU A 4 15.22 11.51 -6.61
C GLU A 4 14.42 10.51 -7.46
N CYS A 5 14.24 10.86 -8.73
CA CYS A 5 13.72 9.95 -9.75
C CYS A 5 14.79 8.91 -10.21
N GLY A 6 15.10 7.93 -9.36
CA GLY A 6 15.78 6.69 -9.76
C GLY A 6 17.18 6.45 -9.20
N ALA A 7 17.76 7.37 -8.42
CA ALA A 7 19.08 7.17 -7.81
C ALA A 7 19.01 6.39 -6.47
N ASP A 8 17.92 6.50 -5.71
CA ASP A 8 17.77 5.87 -4.39
C ASP A 8 17.02 4.53 -4.37
N PHE A 9 16.61 4.01 -5.53
CA PHE A 9 16.10 2.63 -5.66
C PHE A 9 17.23 1.58 -5.60
N GLY A 10 18.13 1.73 -4.64
CA GLY A 10 19.24 0.81 -4.39
C GLY A 10 19.16 0.12 -3.03
N ASP A 11 18.53 0.77 -2.04
CA ASP A 11 18.39 0.21 -0.70
C ASP A 11 17.07 -0.55 -0.55
N TRP A 12 17.14 -1.69 0.14
CA TRP A 12 15.97 -2.50 0.49
C TRP A 12 14.89 -1.69 1.22
N TRP A 13 15.31 -0.79 2.10
CA TRP A 13 14.41 0.03 2.90
C TRP A 13 13.61 1.01 2.05
N THR A 14 14.23 1.61 1.04
CA THR A 14 13.55 2.51 0.10
C THR A 14 12.51 1.75 -0.73
N ALA A 15 12.83 0.54 -1.18
CA ALA A 15 11.88 -0.30 -1.90
C ALA A 15 10.67 -0.64 -1.02
N LEU A 16 10.91 -1.06 0.22
CA LEU A 16 9.85 -1.39 1.18
C LEU A 16 8.99 -0.17 1.52
N TRP A 17 9.60 1.00 1.65
CA TRP A 17 8.90 2.26 1.86
C TRP A 17 7.97 2.60 0.69
N VAL A 18 8.43 2.47 -0.55
CA VAL A 18 7.64 2.76 -1.75
C VAL A 18 6.47 1.77 -1.91
N THR A 19 6.69 0.48 -1.66
CA THR A 19 5.59 -0.51 -1.70
C THR A 19 4.60 -0.26 -0.57
N TRP A 20 5.07 0.04 0.65
CA TRP A 20 4.19 0.33 1.78
C TRP A 20 3.26 1.53 1.51
N GLN A 21 3.82 2.66 1.05
CA GLN A 21 3.02 3.84 0.74
C GLN A 21 2.06 3.60 -0.44
N ALA A 22 2.42 2.73 -1.40
CA ALA A 22 1.56 2.35 -2.52
C ALA A 22 0.38 1.48 -2.05
N MET A 23 0.65 0.44 -1.26
CA MET A 23 -0.36 -0.44 -0.68
C MET A 23 -1.35 0.32 0.22
N THR A 24 -0.84 1.24 1.04
CA THR A 24 -1.65 2.04 1.98
C THR A 24 -2.24 3.30 1.36
N THR A 25 -1.97 3.57 0.08
CA THR A 25 -2.44 4.75 -0.66
C THR A 25 -1.98 6.11 -0.09
N MET A 26 -0.92 6.14 0.72
CA MET A 26 -0.40 7.38 1.32
C MET A 26 0.28 8.31 0.30
N GLY A 27 1.11 7.75 -0.58
CA GLY A 27 1.69 8.49 -1.71
C GLY A 27 2.54 9.72 -1.37
N PHE A 28 3.49 9.64 -0.42
CA PHE A 28 4.31 10.78 0.01
C PHE A 28 5.32 11.32 -1.03
N ASP A 29 5.38 10.76 -2.24
CA ASP A 29 6.16 11.19 -3.42
C ASP A 29 7.65 11.57 -3.17
N HIS A 30 8.25 11.07 -2.09
CA HIS A 30 9.68 11.27 -1.83
C HIS A 30 10.55 10.45 -2.79
N VAL A 31 10.11 9.22 -3.09
CA VAL A 31 10.76 8.31 -4.04
C VAL A 31 9.69 7.61 -4.86
N ALA A 32 9.81 7.63 -6.19
CA ALA A 32 8.82 7.06 -7.10
C ALA A 32 9.47 6.43 -8.35
N PRO A 33 8.95 5.28 -8.84
CA PRO A 33 9.50 4.64 -10.02
C PRO A 33 9.20 5.48 -11.27
N VAL A 34 10.25 5.87 -11.99
CA VAL A 34 10.13 6.64 -13.24
C VAL A 34 10.16 5.79 -14.49
N THR A 35 10.69 4.57 -14.39
CA THR A 35 10.73 3.64 -15.52
C THR A 35 9.31 3.14 -15.81
N PRO A 36 8.94 2.94 -17.10
CA PRO A 36 7.62 2.43 -17.45
C PRO A 36 7.33 1.06 -16.83
N ALA A 37 8.35 0.21 -16.73
CA ALA A 37 8.26 -1.07 -16.04
C ALA A 37 8.02 -0.92 -14.53
N GLY A 38 8.76 -0.03 -13.85
CA GLY A 38 8.59 0.22 -12.41
C GLY A 38 7.20 0.81 -12.08
N ARG A 39 6.67 1.67 -12.96
CA ARG A 39 5.31 2.19 -12.83
C ARG A 39 4.26 1.09 -12.95
N ALA A 40 4.43 0.14 -13.88
CA ALA A 40 3.52 -0.98 -14.02
C ALA A 40 3.53 -1.86 -12.74
N ILE A 41 4.71 -2.17 -12.20
CA ILE A 41 4.85 -2.95 -10.97
C ILE A 41 4.18 -2.24 -9.79
N ALA A 42 4.47 -0.96 -9.58
CA ALA A 42 3.86 -0.18 -8.50
C ALA A 42 2.33 -0.07 -8.63
N SER A 43 1.81 -0.01 -9.86
CA SER A 43 0.36 0.01 -10.09
C SER A 43 -0.30 -1.33 -9.71
N ILE A 44 0.35 -2.45 -10.05
CA ILE A 44 -0.13 -3.79 -9.68
C ILE A 44 -0.06 -3.98 -8.16
N ASP A 45 1.04 -3.56 -7.54
CA ASP A 45 1.25 -3.62 -6.09
C ASP A 45 0.17 -2.82 -5.34
N ALA A 46 -0.16 -1.62 -5.80
CA ALA A 46 -1.23 -0.80 -5.21
C ALA A 46 -2.60 -1.50 -5.27
N LEU A 47 -2.96 -2.10 -6.41
CA LEU A 47 -4.25 -2.83 -6.55
C LEU A 47 -4.33 -4.07 -5.66
N LEU A 48 -3.23 -4.82 -5.59
CA LEU A 48 -3.15 -6.04 -4.79
C LEU A 48 -3.15 -5.70 -3.29
N GLY A 49 -2.40 -4.67 -2.89
CA GLY A 49 -2.36 -4.16 -1.52
C GLY A 49 -3.72 -3.65 -1.05
N TYR A 50 -4.43 -2.87 -1.88
CA TYR A 50 -5.77 -2.39 -1.55
C TYR A 50 -6.75 -3.54 -1.33
N THR A 51 -6.70 -4.56 -2.20
CA THR A 51 -7.55 -5.76 -2.07
C THR A 51 -7.24 -6.52 -0.79
N LEU A 52 -5.96 -6.69 -0.45
CA LEU A 52 -5.52 -7.37 0.77
C LEU A 52 -6.00 -6.64 2.03
N LEU A 53 -5.86 -5.31 2.08
CA LEU A 53 -6.34 -4.49 3.20
C LEU A 53 -7.86 -4.58 3.33
N GLY A 54 -8.61 -4.58 2.23
CA GLY A 54 -10.06 -4.78 2.24
C GLY A 54 -10.47 -6.12 2.85
N VAL A 55 -9.80 -7.21 2.46
CA VAL A 55 -10.04 -8.54 3.05
C VAL A 55 -9.68 -8.58 4.53
N PHE A 56 -8.57 -7.96 4.92
CA PHE A 56 -8.13 -7.89 6.31
C PHE A 56 -9.15 -7.15 7.20
N VAL A 57 -9.61 -5.98 6.77
CA VAL A 57 -10.65 -5.21 7.49
C VAL A 57 -11.95 -6.00 7.55
N PHE A 58 -12.34 -6.68 6.47
CA PHE A 58 -13.53 -7.53 6.46
C PHE A 58 -13.44 -8.68 7.48
N MET A 59 -12.28 -9.33 7.61
CA MET A 59 -12.07 -10.37 8.61
C MET A 59 -12.19 -9.83 10.04
N ILE A 60 -11.62 -8.66 10.31
CA ILE A 60 -11.73 -8.02 11.63
C ILE A 60 -13.18 -7.63 11.93
N ALA A 61 -13.89 -7.05 10.97
CA ALA A 61 -15.30 -6.70 11.12
C ALA A 61 -16.15 -7.94 11.46
N ARG A 62 -15.93 -9.06 10.76
CA ARG A 62 -16.60 -10.34 11.04
C ARG A 62 -16.24 -10.93 12.40
N ALA A 63 -15.00 -10.76 12.85
CA ALA A 63 -14.60 -11.15 14.20
C ALA A 63 -15.29 -10.30 15.27
N ALA A 64 -15.37 -8.98 15.06
CA ALA A 64 -16.03 -8.05 15.98
C ALA A 64 -17.55 -8.30 16.08
N GLU A 65 -18.21 -8.65 14.95
CA GLU A 65 -19.61 -9.09 14.93
C GLU A 65 -19.83 -10.34 15.79
N LYS A 66 -18.93 -11.35 15.67
CA LYS A 66 -19.01 -12.59 16.45
C LYS A 66 -18.85 -12.36 17.95
N GLU A 67 -18.09 -11.36 18.37
CA GLU A 67 -17.93 -10.99 19.78
C GLU A 67 -19.16 -10.26 20.35
N GLY A 68 -20.18 -9.96 19.55
CA GLY A 68 -21.44 -9.37 20.02
C GLY A 68 -21.31 -7.92 20.53
N LYS A 69 -20.20 -7.23 20.22
CA LYS A 69 -19.97 -5.82 20.62
C LYS A 69 -20.64 -4.79 19.73
N VAL A 70 -21.30 -5.21 18.65
CA VAL A 70 -22.17 -4.35 17.84
C VAL A 70 -23.60 -4.51 18.37
N HIS A 71 -23.94 -3.72 19.38
CA HIS A 71 -25.33 -3.52 19.77
C HIS A 71 -25.97 -2.66 18.67
N ASN A 72 -26.72 -3.30 17.78
CA ASN A 72 -27.63 -2.60 16.87
C ASN A 72 -28.66 -1.89 17.75
N GLU A 73 -28.67 -0.57 17.72
CA GLU A 73 -29.84 0.23 18.10
C GLU A 73 -30.98 0.06 17.09
#